data_AF-A0A9D8V940-F1
#
_entry.id   AF-A0A9D8V940-F1
#
_cell.length_a   1.000
_cell.length_b   1.000
_cell.length_c   1.000
_cell.angle_alpha   90.00
_cell.angle_beta   90.00
_cell.angle_gamma   90.00
#
_symmetry.space_group_name_H-M   'P 1'
#
loop_
_entity.id
_entity.type
_entity.pdbx_description
1 polymer ?
#
loop_
_entity_poly.entity_id
_entity_poly.type
_entity_poly.pdbx_seq_one_letter_code
_entity_poly.pdbx_strand_id
1 'polypeptide(L)'
;MNPHLVAAGFEPLENSHVEAVQTDYEWTRIIRAEDQDIGMIRLVKKNLPWHLRHLQILPEYQARGIGSAVLVDVLEQARNETAQIVLNVLKVNPARELYVRFGFDVVEDNDSAYKMVWCA
;
A
#
# COMPACT_ATOMS: atom_id res chain seq x y z
N MET A 1 -6.68 4.12 -14.87
CA MET A 1 -7.47 2.95 -14.43
C MET A 1 -6.48 1.83 -14.11
N ASN A 2 -6.49 1.28 -12.88
CA ASN A 2 -5.48 0.28 -12.47
C ASN A 2 -5.84 -1.08 -13.10
N PRO A 3 -5.03 -1.64 -14.03
CA PRO A 3 -5.39 -2.86 -14.78
C PRO A 3 -5.71 -4.06 -13.90
N HIS A 4 -5.16 -4.10 -12.68
CA HIS A 4 -5.34 -5.21 -11.73
C HIS A 4 -6.72 -5.26 -11.08
N LEU A 5 -7.47 -4.15 -11.03
CA LEU A 5 -8.85 -4.16 -10.52
C LEU A 5 -9.80 -4.85 -11.52
N VAL A 6 -9.52 -4.70 -12.82
CA VAL A 6 -10.31 -5.31 -13.90
C VAL A 6 -10.05 -6.82 -14.00
N ALA A 7 -8.80 -7.26 -13.78
CA ALA A 7 -8.41 -8.67 -13.88
C ALA A 7 -8.98 -9.58 -12.78
N ALA A 8 -9.44 -9.02 -11.67
CA ALA A 8 -9.98 -9.77 -10.53
C ALA A 8 -11.51 -9.99 -10.62
N GLY A 9 -12.15 -9.67 -11.75
CA GLY A 9 -13.60 -9.84 -11.90
C GLY A 9 -14.42 -8.89 -11.03
N PHE A 10 -13.82 -7.82 -10.52
CA PHE A 10 -14.56 -6.72 -9.92
C PHE A 10 -15.23 -5.92 -11.05
N GLU A 11 -16.48 -6.25 -11.35
CA GLU A 11 -17.35 -5.27 -11.98
C GLU A 11 -17.52 -4.10 -11.00
N PRO A 12 -17.42 -2.84 -11.46
CA PRO A 12 -17.74 -1.71 -10.60
C PRO A 12 -19.21 -1.85 -10.21
N LEU A 13 -19.46 -2.16 -8.93
CA LEU A 13 -20.77 -1.98 -8.34
C LEU A 13 -21.12 -0.49 -8.44
N GLU A 14 -21.78 -0.11 -9.53
CA GLU A 14 -22.55 1.11 -9.60
C GLU A 14 -23.54 1.06 -8.42
N ASN A 15 -23.40 2.03 -7.50
CA ASN A 15 -24.16 2.19 -6.25
C ASN A 15 -23.78 1.30 -5.05
N SER A 16 -22.55 1.42 -4.54
CA SER A 16 -22.26 1.08 -3.13
C SER A 16 -21.18 1.99 -2.53
N HIS A 17 -21.67 3.06 -1.88
CA HIS A 17 -21.01 3.91 -0.89
C HIS A 17 -19.71 4.60 -1.31
N VAL A 18 -19.86 5.77 -1.95
CA VAL A 18 -18.92 6.88 -1.73
C VAL A 18 -19.13 7.36 -0.28
N GLU A 19 -18.63 6.62 0.71
CA GLU A 19 -18.25 7.21 1.99
C GLU A 19 -16.87 7.85 1.82
N ALA A 20 -16.83 8.92 1.03
CA ALA A 20 -15.74 9.86 0.97
C ALA A 20 -16.37 11.18 1.44
N VAL A 21 -15.89 11.91 2.44
CA VAL A 21 -14.52 12.15 2.86
C VAL A 21 -14.61 12.67 4.30
N GLN A 22 -14.11 11.94 5.29
CA GLN A 22 -13.70 12.56 6.55
C GLN A 22 -12.19 12.35 6.74
N THR A 23 -11.44 13.36 6.29
CA THR A 23 -10.35 14.02 7.03
C THR A 23 -9.00 13.31 7.29
N ASP A 24 -8.54 12.38 6.45
CA ASP A 24 -7.26 11.68 6.69
C ASP A 24 -6.17 11.95 5.61
N TYR A 25 -6.17 13.13 4.99
CA TYR A 25 -5.11 13.52 4.03
C TYR A 25 -3.73 13.67 4.69
N GLU A 26 -3.67 13.86 6.00
CA GLU A 26 -2.42 14.07 6.74
C GLU A 26 -1.41 12.92 6.56
N TRP A 27 -1.92 11.70 6.40
CA TRP A 27 -1.14 10.47 6.21
C TRP A 27 -0.87 10.13 4.74
N THR A 28 -1.29 10.98 3.82
CA THR A 28 -1.03 10.82 2.39
C THR A 28 0.19 11.65 1.99
N ARG A 29 1.10 11.03 1.25
CA ARG A 29 2.27 11.69 0.66
C ARG A 29 2.34 11.34 -0.83
N ILE A 30 2.74 12.33 -1.62
CA ILE A 30 2.98 12.16 -3.05
C ILE A 30 4.43 11.70 -3.24
N ILE A 31 4.62 10.71 -4.12
CA ILE A 31 5.94 10.25 -4.54
C ILE A 31 6.31 11.09 -5.76
N ARG A 32 7.43 11.79 -5.68
CA ARG A 32 7.95 12.63 -6.76
C ARG A 32 9.27 12.07 -7.29
N ALA A 33 9.43 12.11 -8.61
CA ALA A 33 10.71 11.94 -9.27
C ALA A 33 10.95 13.19 -10.11
N GLU A 34 12.10 13.84 -9.90
CA GLU A 34 12.38 15.17 -10.43
C GLU A 34 11.25 16.13 -10.01
N ASP A 35 10.58 16.78 -10.97
CA ASP A 35 9.45 17.69 -10.73
C ASP A 35 8.09 17.07 -11.08
N GLN A 36 8.01 15.75 -11.23
CA GLN A 36 6.78 15.05 -11.58
C GLN A 36 6.21 14.23 -10.42
N ASP A 37 4.89 14.36 -10.20
CA ASP A 37 4.12 13.48 -9.31
C ASP A 37 3.95 12.11 -10.01
N ILE A 38 4.60 11.08 -9.46
CA ILE A 38 4.67 9.74 -10.07
C ILE A 38 3.96 8.67 -9.26
N GLY A 39 3.37 9.03 -8.12
CA GLY A 39 2.70 8.07 -7.25
C GLY A 39 2.25 8.67 -5.94
N MET A 40 1.76 7.80 -5.06
CA MET A 40 1.40 8.18 -3.70
C MET A 40 1.57 7.02 -2.74
N ILE A 41 1.75 7.38 -1.48
CA ILE A 41 1.66 6.48 -0.34
C ILE A 41 0.65 7.03 0.66
N ARG A 42 -0.13 6.13 1.28
CA ARG A 42 -0.94 6.44 2.45
C ARG A 42 -0.59 5.49 3.59
N LEU A 43 0.03 6.04 4.63
CA LEU A 43 0.46 5.32 5.83
C LEU A 43 -0.20 5.94 7.06
N VAL A 44 -1.30 5.33 7.50
CA VAL A 44 -2.10 5.82 8.63
C VAL A 44 -1.38 5.47 9.94
N LYS A 45 -0.91 6.50 10.66
CA LYS A 45 -0.18 6.39 11.93
C LYS A 45 -1.01 6.79 13.16
N LYS A 46 -2.34 6.84 13.04
CA LYS A 46 -3.24 7.30 14.11
C LYS A 46 -3.11 6.50 15.40
N ASN A 47 -2.92 5.18 15.28
CA ASN A 47 -2.70 4.23 16.37
C ASN A 47 -1.74 3.14 15.89
N LEU A 48 -1.27 2.30 16.82
CA LEU A 48 -0.65 1.02 16.46
C LEU A 48 -1.71 -0.07 16.24
N PRO A 49 -1.48 -0.98 15.28
CA PRO A 49 -0.39 -0.95 14.30
C PRO A 49 -0.61 0.12 13.22
N TRP A 50 0.45 0.58 12.57
CA TRP A 50 0.33 1.46 11.40
C TRP A 50 -0.30 0.73 10.24
N HIS A 51 -1.10 1.44 9.44
CA HIS A 51 -1.75 0.84 8.28
C HIS A 51 -1.21 1.42 6.97
N LEU A 52 -0.51 0.59 6.20
CA LEU A 52 -0.16 0.90 4.81
C LEU A 52 -1.36 0.62 3.93
N ARG A 53 -2.10 1.67 3.58
CA ARG A 53 -3.38 1.59 2.84
C ARG A 53 -3.17 1.67 1.33
N HIS A 54 -2.26 2.53 0.89
CA HIS A 54 -1.94 2.70 -0.52
C HIS A 54 -0.44 2.84 -0.70
N LEU A 55 0.09 2.15 -1.70
CA LEU A 55 1.38 2.40 -2.33
C LEU A 55 1.17 2.24 -3.82
N GLN A 56 1.09 3.36 -4.53
CA GLN A 56 0.79 3.40 -5.95
C GLN A 56 1.86 4.18 -6.66
N ILE A 57 2.36 3.61 -7.76
CA ILE A 57 3.33 4.24 -8.64
C ILE A 57 2.76 4.12 -10.05
N LEU A 58 2.84 5.19 -10.82
CA LEU A 58 2.39 5.20 -12.21
C LEU A 58 3.08 4.06 -12.99
N PRO A 59 2.36 3.34 -13.87
CA PRO A 59 2.90 2.17 -14.58
C PRO A 59 4.26 2.42 -15.24
N GLU A 60 4.45 3.57 -15.87
CA GLU A 60 5.71 3.94 -16.54
C GLU A 60 6.92 4.02 -15.59
N TYR A 61 6.68 4.21 -14.29
CA TYR A 61 7.68 4.37 -13.23
C TYR A 61 7.85 3.13 -12.35
N GLN A 62 7.05 2.07 -12.59
CA GLN A 62 7.15 0.81 -11.86
C GLN A 62 8.40 0.01 -12.25
N ALA A 63 8.77 -0.99 -11.44
CA ALA A 63 9.95 -1.84 -11.62
C ALA A 63 11.31 -1.11 -11.65
N ARG A 64 11.36 0.18 -11.23
CA ARG A 64 12.59 0.99 -11.13
C ARG A 64 13.14 1.11 -9.69
N GLY A 65 12.67 0.28 -8.76
CA GLY A 65 13.09 0.33 -7.34
C GLY A 65 12.41 1.41 -6.49
N ILE A 66 11.53 2.24 -7.06
CA ILE A 66 10.87 3.35 -6.35
C ILE A 66 10.00 2.85 -5.19
N GLY A 67 9.18 1.81 -5.41
CA GLY A 67 8.37 1.22 -4.34
C GLY A 67 9.21 0.61 -3.22
N SER A 68 10.38 0.06 -3.58
CA SER A 68 11.35 -0.45 -2.61
C SER A 68 11.92 0.68 -1.76
N ALA A 69 12.36 1.79 -2.38
CA ALA A 69 12.89 2.94 -1.65
C ALA A 69 11.86 3.52 -0.68
N VAL A 70 10.62 3.69 -1.14
CA VAL A 70 9.51 4.16 -0.28
C VAL A 70 9.26 3.19 0.89
N LEU A 71 9.32 1.87 0.67
CA LEU A 71 9.18 0.90 1.75
C LEU A 71 10.34 0.95 2.74
N VAL A 72 11.59 1.10 2.29
CA VAL A 72 12.75 1.27 3.19
C VAL A 72 12.49 2.40 4.19
N ASP A 73 12.13 3.58 3.69
CA ASP A 73 11.87 4.76 4.54
C ASP A 73 10.73 4.52 5.55
N VAL A 74 9.67 3.82 5.11
CA VAL A 74 8.53 3.49 5.96
C VAL A 74 8.92 2.50 7.06
N LEU A 75 9.67 1.45 6.71
CA LEU A 75 10.12 0.45 7.65
C LEU A 75 11.13 1.02 8.65
N GLU A 76 12.05 1.88 8.23
CA GLU A 76 12.98 2.56 9.12
C GLU A 76 12.25 3.44 10.16
N GLN A 77 11.25 4.20 9.72
CA GLN A 77 10.39 4.95 10.66
C GLN A 77 9.69 4.02 11.65
N ALA A 78 9.15 2.89 11.16
CA ALA A 78 8.48 1.94 12.04
C ALA A 78 9.43 1.26 13.02
N ARG A 79 10.69 0.97 12.64
CA ARG A 79 11.72 0.49 13.58
C ARG A 79 11.97 1.50 14.68
N ASN A 80 12.18 2.77 14.32
CA ASN A 80 12.49 3.83 15.28
C ASN A 80 11.35 4.04 16.29
N GLU A 81 10.10 3.83 15.88
CA GLU A 81 8.92 4.00 16.73
C GLU A 81 8.44 2.66 17.37
N THR A 82 9.17 1.56 17.17
CA THR A 82 8.79 0.20 17.61
C THR A 82 7.36 -0.17 17.16
N ALA A 83 7.01 0.26 15.95
CA ALA A 83 5.68 0.12 15.39
C ALA A 83 5.59 -1.11 14.48
N GLN A 84 4.49 -1.86 14.59
CA GLN A 84 4.10 -2.84 13.58
C GLN A 84 3.40 -2.14 12.41
N ILE A 85 3.56 -2.70 11.20
CA ILE A 85 2.83 -2.24 10.01
C ILE A 85 1.94 -3.37 9.50
N VAL A 86 0.69 -3.04 9.18
CA VAL A 86 -0.29 -3.95 8.58
C VAL A 86 -0.69 -3.44 7.21
N LEU A 87 -0.85 -4.36 6.26
CA LEU A 87 -1.42 -4.08 4.95
C LEU A 87 -2.39 -5.18 4.50
N ASN A 88 -3.25 -4.86 3.55
CA ASN A 88 -4.05 -5.82 2.80
C ASN A 88 -3.64 -5.75 1.33
N VAL A 89 -3.40 -6.90 0.72
CA VAL A 89 -2.98 -6.99 -0.69
C VAL A 89 -3.80 -8.07 -1.40
N LEU A 90 -4.39 -7.72 -2.55
CA LEU A 90 -5.10 -8.69 -3.38
C LEU A 90 -4.13 -9.77 -3.85
N LYS A 91 -4.57 -11.03 -3.94
CA LYS A 91 -3.75 -12.16 -4.40
C LYS A 91 -3.18 -11.95 -5.79
N VAL A 92 -3.92 -11.26 -6.66
CA VAL A 92 -3.54 -10.93 -8.04
C VAL A 92 -2.58 -9.73 -8.13
N ASN A 93 -2.33 -9.02 -7.04
CA ASN A 93 -1.51 -7.82 -7.07
C ASN A 93 -0.01 -8.21 -7.11
N PRO A 94 0.74 -7.82 -8.16
CA PRO A 94 2.16 -8.17 -8.29
C PRO A 94 3.01 -7.57 -7.16
N ALA A 95 2.54 -6.53 -6.47
CA ALA A 95 3.23 -5.94 -5.33
C ALA A 95 3.31 -6.88 -4.10
N ARG A 96 2.59 -8.02 -4.08
CA ARG A 96 2.75 -9.02 -3.02
C ARG A 96 4.21 -9.45 -2.85
N GLU A 97 4.90 -9.73 -3.94
CA GLU A 97 6.31 -10.16 -3.90
C GLU A 97 7.23 -9.06 -3.36
N LEU A 98 6.87 -7.78 -3.60
CA LEU A 98 7.56 -6.67 -2.97
C LEU A 98 7.43 -6.76 -1.44
N TYR A 99 6.22 -6.87 -0.91
CA TYR A 99 6.02 -6.93 0.54
C TYR A 99 6.71 -8.14 1.19
N VAL A 100 6.62 -9.32 0.58
CA VAL A 100 7.32 -10.52 1.08
C VAL A 100 8.84 -10.31 1.16
N ARG A 101 9.46 -9.74 0.12
CA ARG A 101 10.91 -9.44 0.12
C ARG A 101 11.32 -8.46 1.22
N PHE A 102 10.40 -7.60 1.64
CA PHE A 102 10.60 -6.63 2.70
C PHE A 102 10.26 -7.18 4.10
N GLY A 103 10.00 -8.48 4.22
CA GLY A 103 9.78 -9.17 5.49
C GLY A 103 8.36 -9.04 6.03
N PHE A 104 7.38 -8.73 5.18
CA PHE A 104 5.99 -8.84 5.58
C PHE A 104 5.56 -10.31 5.55
N ASP A 105 5.03 -10.80 6.66
CA ASP A 105 4.49 -12.14 6.81
C ASP A 105 2.97 -12.14 6.61
N VAL A 106 2.44 -13.18 5.98
CA VAL A 106 1.00 -13.38 5.86
C VAL A 106 0.44 -13.85 7.21
N VAL A 107 -0.50 -13.09 7.77
CA VAL A 107 -1.20 -13.45 9.02
C VAL A 107 -2.64 -13.89 8.78
N GLU A 108 -3.20 -13.55 7.62
CA GLU A 108 -4.54 -13.95 7.19
C GLU A 108 -4.55 -14.17 5.68
N ASP A 109 -5.17 -15.26 5.25
CA ASP A 109 -5.38 -15.63 3.86
C ASP A 109 -6.89 -15.82 3.67
N ASN A 110 -7.52 -14.93 2.91
CA ASN A 110 -8.91 -15.06 2.49
C ASN A 110 -8.99 -15.30 0.99
N ASP A 111 -10.18 -15.53 0.43
CA ASP A 111 -10.32 -15.97 -0.97
C ASP A 111 -9.62 -15.06 -1.99
N SER A 112 -9.59 -13.74 -1.76
CA SER A 112 -9.12 -12.75 -2.75
C SER A 112 -7.92 -11.90 -2.31
N ALA A 113 -7.54 -11.93 -1.03
CA ALA A 113 -6.52 -11.08 -0.45
C ALA A 113 -5.75 -11.72 0.70
N TYR A 114 -4.54 -11.21 0.93
CA TYR A 114 -3.76 -11.47 2.12
C TYR A 114 -3.77 -10.26 3.04
N LYS A 115 -3.88 -10.50 4.34
CA LYS A 115 -3.45 -9.54 5.36
C LYS A 115 -2.01 -9.87 5.71
N MET A 116 -1.15 -8.87 5.63
CA MET A 116 0.27 -9.04 5.93
C MET A 116 0.71 -8.09 7.03
N VAL A 117 1.66 -8.55 7.84
CA VAL A 117 2.22 -7.81 8.98
C VAL A 117 3.73 -7.78 8.87
N TRP A 118 4.30 -6.63 9.19
CA TRP A 118 5.73 -6.47 9.41
C TRP A 118 5.98 -5.99 10.84
N CYS A 119 7.03 -6.53 11.45
CA CYS A 119 7.47 -6.22 12.80
C CYS A 119 8.92 -5.70 12.77
N ALA A 120 9.22 -4.72 13.63
CA ALA A 120 10.53 -4.10 13.76
C ALA A 120 11.61 -5.02 14.32
#